data_AF-A0A2E7T8G0-F1
#
_entry.id   AF-A0A2E7T8G0-F1
#
_cell.length_a   1.000
_cell.length_b   1.000
_cell.length_c   1.000
_cell.angle_alpha   90.00
_cell.angle_beta   90.00
_cell.angle_gamma   90.00
#
_symmetry.space_group_name_H-M   'P 1'
#
loop_
_entity.id
_entity.type
_entity.pdbx_description
1 polymer ?
#
loop_
_entity_poly.entity_id
_entity_poly.type
_entity_poly.pdbx_seq_one_letter_code
_entity_poly.pdbx_strand_id
1 'polypeptide(L)'
;MNSFVINDEVKNALANNQPVVALESTLISHGLPKTDSLRVARLAEAAIRASGAIPATIAVSRGKVLVGLSDLELDHFANTDNNWKLSTDNIATAIVQEASGGTTVSATMICAHLAGIHVFATGGIGGVHHGWQSSLDISSDLTQLSRTPVTVVCSGAKSILDLPATVEKLETLGVPIIGLATKQLPAFFSQESGLVLRQTAVDVEQAAKIITTRRSLRLVGGEILAVPVPRNAALPWTSVQEWVSKASAEANKKQLTGSLVTPFILQRLRELSDDQTLNANIALIENNASIAGHLAIELILNT
;
A
#
# COMPACT_ATOMS: atom_id res chain seq x y z
N MET A 1 -1.98 -13.59 20.83
CA MET A 1 -0.60 -13.23 20.44
C MET A 1 0.26 -14.43 20.01
N ASN A 2 -0.11 -15.70 20.28
CA ASN A 2 0.66 -16.90 19.84
C ASN A 2 0.71 -17.17 18.32
N SER A 3 0.10 -16.31 17.49
CA SER A 3 0.11 -16.40 16.03
C SER A 3 1.14 -15.48 15.37
N PHE A 4 1.71 -14.51 16.08
CA PHE A 4 2.72 -13.60 15.52
C PHE A 4 4.12 -14.18 15.64
N VAL A 5 4.84 -14.20 14.53
CA VAL A 5 6.25 -14.55 14.43
C VAL A 5 6.95 -13.34 13.83
N ILE A 6 7.69 -12.61 14.66
CA ILE A 6 8.49 -11.47 14.24
C ILE A 6 9.91 -11.96 14.01
N ASN A 7 10.45 -11.71 12.83
CA ASN A 7 11.81 -12.05 12.46
C ASN A 7 12.82 -11.38 13.39
N ASP A 8 13.92 -12.06 13.70
CA ASP A 8 14.94 -11.57 14.64
C ASP A 8 15.53 -10.21 14.23
N GLU A 9 15.72 -9.95 12.93
CA GLU A 9 16.20 -8.65 12.44
C GLU A 9 15.21 -7.53 12.81
N VAL A 10 13.92 -7.73 12.52
CA VAL A 10 12.86 -6.77 12.83
C VAL A 10 12.70 -6.61 14.35
N LYS A 11 12.71 -7.71 15.08
CA LYS A 11 12.60 -7.72 16.54
C LYS A 11 13.74 -6.95 17.20
N ASN A 12 14.98 -7.17 16.74
CA ASN A 12 16.15 -6.45 17.22
C ASN A 12 16.11 -4.97 16.83
N ALA A 13 15.68 -4.64 15.61
CA ALA A 13 15.51 -3.26 15.17
C ALA A 13 14.53 -2.51 16.08
N LEU A 14 13.36 -3.09 16.33
CA LEU A 14 12.35 -2.50 17.23
C LEU A 14 12.88 -2.34 18.67
N ALA A 15 13.57 -3.35 19.21
CA ALA A 15 14.14 -3.29 20.55
C ALA A 15 15.22 -2.20 20.71
N ASN A 16 15.90 -1.85 19.62
CA ASN A 16 16.96 -0.83 19.59
C ASN A 16 16.48 0.53 19.04
N ASN A 17 15.16 0.74 18.91
CA ASN A 17 14.57 1.95 18.31
C ASN A 17 15.17 2.29 16.92
N GLN A 18 15.41 1.27 16.10
CA GLN A 18 15.84 1.44 14.71
C GLN A 18 14.63 1.57 13.78
N PRO A 19 14.76 2.31 12.67
CA PRO A 19 13.69 2.53 11.70
C PRO A 19 13.26 1.23 11.04
N VAL A 20 11.98 0.87 11.19
CA VAL A 20 11.36 -0.28 10.52
C VAL A 20 10.23 0.20 9.61
N VAL A 21 10.18 -0.35 8.40
CA VAL A 21 9.13 -0.08 7.42
C VAL A 21 8.42 -1.38 7.06
N ALA A 22 7.12 -1.44 7.29
CA ALA A 22 6.30 -2.56 6.85
C ALA A 22 6.12 -2.56 5.32
N LEU A 23 5.95 -3.76 4.75
CA LEU A 23 5.54 -3.99 3.35
C LEU A 23 4.39 -5.00 3.32
N GLU A 24 3.46 -4.83 2.37
CA GLU A 24 2.35 -5.78 2.18
C GLU A 24 2.73 -6.95 1.26
N SER A 25 2.01 -8.06 1.37
CA SER A 25 2.22 -9.27 0.55
C SER A 25 1.10 -9.54 -0.46
N THR A 26 -0.03 -8.80 -0.43
CA THR A 26 -1.04 -8.88 -1.51
C THR A 26 -0.48 -8.40 -2.84
N LEU A 27 0.43 -7.41 -2.82
CA LEU A 27 1.15 -6.99 -4.02
C LEU A 27 1.86 -8.18 -4.70
N ILE A 28 2.47 -9.06 -3.91
CA ILE A 28 3.25 -10.20 -4.39
C ILE A 28 2.34 -11.31 -4.94
N SER A 29 1.23 -11.58 -4.25
CA SER A 29 0.34 -12.71 -4.55
C SER A 29 -0.77 -12.38 -5.57
N HIS A 30 -1.24 -11.13 -5.62
CA HIS A 30 -2.41 -10.73 -6.40
C HIS A 30 -2.25 -9.40 -7.17
N GLY A 31 -1.22 -8.60 -6.85
CA GLY A 31 -1.05 -7.25 -7.39
C GLY A 31 -0.12 -7.16 -8.60
N LEU A 32 0.78 -8.12 -8.78
CA LEU A 32 1.78 -8.15 -9.84
C LEU A 32 1.76 -9.49 -10.59
N PRO A 33 2.22 -9.52 -11.85
CA PRO A 33 2.50 -10.76 -12.54
C PRO A 33 3.48 -11.63 -11.73
N LYS A 34 3.28 -12.95 -11.73
CA LYS A 34 4.17 -13.90 -11.03
C LYS A 34 5.64 -13.80 -11.47
N THR A 35 5.89 -13.42 -12.72
CA THR A 35 7.23 -13.20 -13.28
C THR A 35 7.98 -12.04 -12.62
N ASP A 36 7.25 -11.12 -12.00
CA ASP A 36 7.78 -9.85 -11.49
C ASP A 36 7.64 -9.72 -9.98
N SER A 37 6.65 -10.37 -9.37
CA SER A 37 6.26 -10.18 -7.97
C SER A 37 7.43 -10.31 -6.99
N LEU A 38 8.20 -11.39 -7.08
CA LEU A 38 9.35 -11.64 -6.22
C LEU A 38 10.48 -10.62 -6.42
N ARG A 39 10.77 -10.28 -7.69
CA ARG A 39 11.79 -9.27 -8.04
C ARG A 39 11.42 -7.91 -7.46
N VAL A 40 10.15 -7.51 -7.58
CA VAL A 40 9.67 -6.22 -7.09
C VAL A 40 9.61 -6.19 -5.57
N ALA A 41 9.25 -7.29 -4.92
CA ALA A 41 9.33 -7.38 -3.46
C ALA A 41 10.77 -7.16 -2.95
N ARG A 42 11.74 -7.86 -3.54
CA ARG A 42 13.17 -7.67 -3.22
C ARG A 42 13.66 -6.25 -3.52
N LEU A 43 13.18 -5.65 -4.61
CA LEU A 43 13.49 -4.26 -4.95
C LEU A 43 12.99 -3.29 -3.88
N ALA A 44 11.77 -3.47 -3.38
CA ALA A 44 11.22 -2.65 -2.30
C ALA A 44 12.01 -2.83 -0.99
N GLU A 45 12.35 -4.06 -0.62
CA GLU A 45 13.19 -4.34 0.55
C GLU A 45 14.58 -3.70 0.42
N ALA A 46 15.20 -3.80 -0.76
CA ALA A 46 16.48 -3.18 -1.05
C ALA A 46 16.42 -1.64 -0.96
N ALA A 47 15.34 -1.02 -1.46
CA ALA A 47 15.15 0.44 -1.40
C ALA A 47 15.04 0.95 0.06
N ILE A 48 14.36 0.19 0.94
CA ILE A 48 14.27 0.48 2.38
C ILE A 48 15.64 0.31 3.04
N ARG A 49 16.37 -0.76 2.72
CA ARG A 49 17.73 -0.98 3.25
C ARG A 49 18.68 0.14 2.82
N ALA A 50 18.59 0.57 1.56
CA ALA A 50 19.43 1.62 1.01
C ALA A 50 19.22 2.99 1.69
N SER A 51 18.02 3.26 2.22
CA SER A 51 17.78 4.46 3.02
C SER A 51 18.34 4.36 4.44
N GLY A 52 18.73 3.17 4.90
CA GLY A 52 19.16 2.90 6.29
C GLY A 52 18.06 2.34 7.21
N ALA A 53 16.91 1.93 6.67
CA ALA A 53 15.82 1.32 7.43
C ALA A 53 15.74 -0.20 7.25
N ILE A 54 15.01 -0.87 8.14
CA ILE A 54 14.82 -2.33 8.12
C ILE A 54 13.45 -2.63 7.49
N PRO A 55 13.39 -3.41 6.40
CA PRO A 55 12.12 -3.83 5.81
C PRO A 55 11.47 -4.94 6.64
N ALA A 56 10.15 -4.90 6.73
CA ALA A 56 9.34 -5.93 7.35
C ALA A 56 8.18 -6.31 6.43
N THR A 57 8.42 -7.20 5.46
CA THR A 57 7.34 -7.78 4.65
C THR A 57 6.44 -8.63 5.53
N ILE A 58 5.13 -8.35 5.51
CA ILE A 58 4.13 -9.01 6.34
C ILE A 58 3.27 -9.95 5.49
N ALA A 59 3.09 -11.18 5.94
CA ALA A 59 2.20 -12.17 5.32
C ALA A 59 1.60 -13.11 6.38
N VAL A 60 0.63 -13.93 5.98
CA VAL A 60 0.20 -15.08 6.78
C VAL A 60 0.67 -16.36 6.10
N SER A 61 1.35 -17.22 6.85
CA SER A 61 1.80 -18.54 6.39
C SER A 61 1.36 -19.59 7.39
N ARG A 62 0.56 -20.55 6.94
CA ARG A 62 0.01 -21.65 7.77
C ARG A 62 -0.58 -21.17 9.10
N GLY A 63 -1.39 -20.13 9.02
CA GLY A 63 -2.05 -19.49 10.16
C GLY A 63 -1.14 -18.68 11.09
N LYS A 64 0.14 -18.49 10.76
CA LYS A 64 1.05 -17.60 11.47
C LYS A 64 1.19 -16.28 10.73
N VAL A 65 1.01 -15.18 11.45
CA VAL A 65 1.35 -13.84 10.96
C VAL A 65 2.87 -13.70 11.04
N LEU A 66 3.52 -13.63 9.89
CA LEU A 66 4.95 -13.42 9.79
C LEU A 66 5.21 -11.92 9.58
N VAL A 67 6.11 -11.35 10.38
CA VAL A 67 6.53 -9.95 10.28
C VAL A 67 8.02 -9.89 10.00
N GLY A 68 8.37 -9.53 8.77
CA GLY A 68 9.73 -9.63 8.23
C GLY A 68 9.99 -11.02 7.65
N LEU A 69 9.54 -11.27 6.42
CA LEU A 69 9.90 -12.51 5.73
C LEU A 69 11.41 -12.56 5.48
N SER A 70 12.02 -13.71 5.75
CA SER A 70 13.35 -14.02 5.24
C SER A 70 13.32 -14.16 3.71
N ASP A 71 14.48 -14.08 3.05
CA ASP A 71 14.58 -14.28 1.60
C ASP A 71 13.98 -15.61 1.13
N LEU A 72 14.13 -16.67 1.93
CA LEU A 72 13.56 -17.99 1.64
C LEU A 72 12.04 -18.02 1.82
N GLU A 73 11.52 -17.36 2.86
CA GLU A 73 10.07 -17.27 3.07
C GLU A 73 9.41 -16.39 2.01
N LEU A 74 10.07 -15.31 1.59
CA LEU A 74 9.61 -14.43 0.52
C LEU A 74 9.54 -15.19 -0.82
N ASP A 75 10.60 -15.94 -1.15
CA ASP A 75 10.67 -16.79 -2.33
C ASP A 75 9.56 -17.87 -2.29
N HIS A 76 9.43 -18.56 -1.16
CA HIS A 76 8.38 -19.55 -0.96
C HIS A 76 6.98 -18.95 -1.11
N PHE A 77 6.73 -17.80 -0.49
CA PHE A 77 5.44 -17.12 -0.54
C PHE A 77 5.08 -16.69 -1.97
N ALA A 78 6.04 -16.13 -2.72
CA ALA A 78 5.83 -15.71 -4.11
C ALA A 78 5.52 -16.88 -5.05
N ASN A 79 6.04 -18.07 -4.75
CA ASN A 79 5.82 -19.30 -5.51
C ASN A 79 4.64 -20.15 -4.99
N THR A 80 3.98 -19.73 -3.90
CA THR A 80 2.83 -20.45 -3.34
C THR A 80 1.56 -20.13 -4.13
N ASP A 81 0.90 -21.17 -4.64
CA ASP A 81 -0.42 -21.07 -5.25
C ASP A 81 -1.54 -21.00 -4.20
N ASN A 82 -2.71 -20.50 -4.61
CA ASN A 82 -3.92 -20.43 -3.78
C ASN A 82 -3.77 -19.61 -2.48
N ASN A 83 -2.88 -18.62 -2.48
CA ASN A 83 -2.78 -17.65 -1.40
C ASN A 83 -4.11 -16.90 -1.25
N TRP A 84 -4.62 -16.83 -0.02
CA TRP A 84 -5.78 -15.99 0.28
C TRP A 84 -5.41 -14.51 0.13
N LYS A 85 -6.38 -13.69 -0.28
CA LYS A 85 -6.27 -12.23 -0.16
C LYS A 85 -6.85 -11.81 1.19
N LEU A 86 -5.97 -11.42 2.10
CA LEU A 86 -6.30 -11.22 3.51
C LEU A 86 -6.56 -9.74 3.82
N SER A 87 -7.72 -9.47 4.38
CA SER A 87 -8.25 -8.16 4.77
C SER A 87 -8.70 -8.24 6.23
N THR A 88 -9.14 -7.11 6.80
CA THR A 88 -9.59 -7.00 8.19
C THR A 88 -10.67 -8.02 8.58
N ASP A 89 -11.54 -8.39 7.64
CA ASP A 89 -12.70 -9.26 7.82
C ASP A 89 -12.37 -10.76 7.84
N ASN A 90 -11.30 -11.19 7.17
CA ASN A 90 -11.02 -12.61 6.96
C ASN A 90 -9.68 -13.09 7.54
N ILE A 91 -8.79 -12.20 7.99
CA ILE A 91 -7.47 -12.58 8.52
C ILE A 91 -7.57 -13.52 9.73
N ALA A 92 -8.54 -13.32 10.62
CA ALA A 92 -8.76 -14.19 11.77
C ALA A 92 -9.17 -15.62 11.34
N THR A 93 -10.06 -15.71 10.34
CA THR A 93 -10.48 -16.98 9.74
C THR A 93 -9.29 -17.71 9.11
N ALA A 94 -8.45 -17.00 8.35
CA ALA A 94 -7.26 -17.57 7.74
C ALA A 94 -6.27 -18.10 8.80
N ILE A 95 -6.11 -17.39 9.92
CA ILE A 95 -5.28 -17.84 11.04
C ILE A 95 -5.81 -19.14 11.65
N VAL A 96 -7.11 -19.22 11.94
CA VAL A 96 -7.74 -20.40 12.55
C VAL A 96 -7.72 -21.60 11.60
N GLN A 97 -7.87 -21.36 10.29
CA GLN A 97 -7.85 -22.42 9.28
C GLN A 97 -6.45 -22.81 8.82
N GLU A 98 -5.41 -22.26 9.45
CA GLU A 98 -4.02 -22.49 9.04
C GLU A 98 -3.77 -22.20 7.56
N ALA A 99 -4.50 -21.22 6.99
CA ALA A 99 -4.34 -20.80 5.61
C ALA A 99 -3.09 -19.93 5.45
N SER A 100 -2.63 -19.82 4.21
CA SER A 100 -1.59 -18.86 3.80
C SER A 100 -2.21 -17.80 2.91
N GLY A 101 -1.72 -16.57 3.00
CA GLY A 101 -2.29 -15.47 2.24
C GLY A 101 -1.52 -14.17 2.35
N GLY A 102 -1.70 -13.36 1.31
CA GLY A 102 -1.15 -12.01 1.27
C GLY A 102 -2.02 -11.05 2.05
N THR A 103 -1.43 -10.22 2.89
CA THR A 103 -2.13 -9.16 3.61
C THR A 103 -2.32 -7.96 2.68
N THR A 104 -3.52 -7.40 2.62
CA THR A 104 -3.81 -6.12 1.94
C THR A 104 -3.23 -4.97 2.73
N VAL A 105 -3.42 -3.73 2.26
CA VAL A 105 -3.13 -2.52 3.04
C VAL A 105 -3.78 -2.59 4.43
N SER A 106 -5.09 -2.84 4.51
CA SER A 106 -5.80 -2.90 5.80
C SER A 106 -5.25 -3.97 6.76
N ALA A 107 -5.05 -5.21 6.30
CA ALA A 107 -4.49 -6.27 7.12
C ALA A 107 -3.03 -5.99 7.53
N THR A 108 -2.23 -5.44 6.61
CA THR A 108 -0.82 -5.08 6.87
C THR A 108 -0.73 -3.99 7.94
N MET A 109 -1.59 -2.96 7.88
CA MET A 109 -1.64 -1.92 8.92
C MET A 109 -1.90 -2.50 10.31
N ILE A 110 -2.86 -3.42 10.43
CA ILE A 110 -3.18 -4.07 11.72
C ILE A 110 -1.96 -4.83 12.24
N CYS A 111 -1.36 -5.67 11.41
CA CYS A 111 -0.21 -6.48 11.80
C CYS A 111 1.02 -5.62 12.12
N ALA A 112 1.30 -4.59 11.32
CA ALA A 112 2.38 -3.64 11.55
C ALA A 112 2.21 -2.95 12.90
N HIS A 113 1.02 -2.41 13.17
CA HIS A 113 0.74 -1.73 14.44
C HIS A 113 0.87 -2.66 15.65
N LEU A 114 0.34 -3.88 15.56
CA LEU A 114 0.48 -4.89 16.62
C LEU A 114 1.94 -5.32 16.85
N ALA A 115 2.78 -5.22 15.82
CA ALA A 115 4.21 -5.47 15.91
C ALA A 115 5.04 -4.25 16.36
N GLY A 116 4.41 -3.08 16.56
CA GLY A 116 5.12 -1.84 16.94
C GLY A 116 5.75 -1.08 15.75
N ILE A 117 5.34 -1.38 14.51
CA ILE A 117 5.81 -0.70 13.31
C ILE A 117 4.82 0.41 12.94
N HIS A 118 5.33 1.61 12.68
CA HIS A 118 4.52 2.83 12.48
C HIS A 118 4.56 3.42 11.07
N VAL A 119 5.38 2.87 10.17
CA VAL A 119 5.48 3.28 8.76
C VAL A 119 5.28 2.06 7.88
N PHE A 120 4.49 2.21 6.82
CA PHE A 120 4.16 1.15 5.88
C PHE A 120 4.24 1.71 4.44
N ALA A 121 4.98 1.03 3.56
CA ALA A 121 5.04 1.37 2.14
C ALA A 121 4.22 0.40 1.28
N THR A 122 3.46 0.95 0.33
CA THR A 122 2.77 0.19 -0.72
C THR A 122 2.83 0.97 -2.04
N GLY A 123 2.41 0.35 -3.14
CA GLY A 123 2.19 1.09 -4.38
C GLY A 123 1.05 2.10 -4.24
N GLY A 124 -0.13 1.63 -3.83
CA GLY A 124 -1.34 2.45 -3.80
C GLY A 124 -2.42 1.81 -2.95
N ILE A 125 -3.17 2.62 -2.21
CA ILE A 125 -4.25 2.13 -1.35
C ILE A 125 -5.47 1.69 -2.18
N GLY A 126 -6.32 0.85 -1.61
CA GLY A 126 -7.70 0.74 -2.05
C GLY A 126 -8.49 2.01 -1.73
N GLY A 127 -9.74 2.08 -2.21
CA GLY A 127 -10.56 3.27 -2.05
C GLY A 127 -12.01 3.01 -2.41
N VAL A 128 -12.71 4.07 -2.80
CA VAL A 128 -14.08 3.97 -3.30
C VAL A 128 -14.04 3.56 -4.76
N HIS A 129 -14.77 2.50 -5.13
CA HIS A 129 -14.84 2.04 -6.52
C HIS A 129 -15.83 2.88 -7.34
N HIS A 130 -15.65 2.94 -8.65
CA HIS A 130 -16.66 3.53 -9.53
C HIS A 130 -18.00 2.77 -9.44
N GLY A 131 -19.12 3.50 -9.44
CA GLY A 131 -20.46 2.91 -9.27
C GLY A 131 -20.85 2.60 -7.82
N TRP A 132 -20.06 3.06 -6.84
CA TRP A 132 -20.31 2.85 -5.41
C TRP A 132 -21.70 3.29 -4.93
N GLN A 133 -22.35 4.24 -5.61
CA GLN A 133 -23.69 4.71 -5.25
C GLN A 133 -24.74 3.59 -5.30
N SER A 134 -24.49 2.54 -6.08
CA SER A 134 -25.37 1.38 -6.20
C SER A 134 -24.79 0.12 -5.55
N SER A 135 -23.46 -0.05 -5.55
CA SER A 135 -22.80 -1.27 -5.03
C SER A 135 -22.33 -1.17 -3.59
N LEU A 136 -22.06 0.04 -3.10
CA LEU A 136 -21.31 0.31 -1.87
C LEU A 136 -19.94 -0.39 -1.81
N ASP A 137 -19.32 -0.62 -2.97
CA ASP A 137 -17.99 -1.21 -3.08
C ASP A 137 -16.91 -0.19 -2.66
N ILE A 138 -16.54 -0.26 -1.38
CA ILE A 138 -15.62 0.66 -0.71
C ILE A 138 -14.58 -0.18 0.04
N SER A 139 -13.31 0.06 -0.24
CA SER A 139 -12.21 -0.68 0.39
C SER A 139 -12.19 -0.52 1.91
N SER A 140 -11.94 -1.63 2.61
CA SER A 140 -11.70 -1.67 4.06
C SER A 140 -10.49 -0.84 4.46
N ASP A 141 -9.55 -0.59 3.55
CA ASP A 141 -8.36 0.25 3.76
C ASP A 141 -8.71 1.63 4.33
N LEU A 142 -9.77 2.28 3.82
CA LEU A 142 -10.16 3.62 4.27
C LEU A 142 -10.59 3.62 5.74
N THR A 143 -11.38 2.62 6.13
CA THR A 143 -11.81 2.47 7.53
C THR A 143 -10.63 2.06 8.41
N GLN A 144 -9.70 1.27 7.90
CA GLN A 144 -8.52 0.87 8.66
C GLN A 144 -7.59 2.06 8.93
N LEU A 145 -7.40 2.92 7.94
CA LEU A 145 -6.66 4.18 8.07
C LEU A 145 -7.24 5.06 9.18
N SER A 146 -8.56 5.09 9.37
CA SER A 146 -9.18 5.88 10.44
C SER A 146 -9.00 5.30 11.85
N ARG A 147 -8.45 4.08 11.98
CA ARG A 147 -8.39 3.33 13.25
C ARG A 147 -6.98 2.99 13.69
N THR A 148 -6.05 2.80 12.75
CA THR A 148 -4.73 2.28 13.05
C THR A 148 -3.64 3.34 12.83
N PRO A 149 -2.85 3.70 13.86
CA PRO A 149 -1.85 4.76 13.79
C PRO A 149 -0.57 4.28 13.10
N VAL A 150 -0.70 4.03 11.80
CA VAL A 150 0.37 3.68 10.87
C VAL A 150 0.31 4.66 9.71
N THR A 151 1.43 5.32 9.42
CA THR A 151 1.52 6.18 8.24
C THR A 151 1.74 5.31 7.00
N VAL A 152 0.87 5.46 6.01
CA VAL A 152 0.94 4.72 4.74
C VAL A 152 1.57 5.62 3.67
N VAL A 153 2.73 5.20 3.16
CA VAL A 153 3.43 5.87 2.07
C VAL A 153 3.05 5.18 0.77
N CYS A 154 2.41 5.93 -0.14
CA CYS A 154 1.92 5.38 -1.40
C CYS A 154 1.76 6.45 -2.48
N SER A 155 1.51 6.04 -3.72
CA SER A 155 1.23 6.95 -4.84
C SER A 155 -0.26 7.27 -4.98
N GLY A 156 -0.93 7.50 -3.85
CA GLY A 156 -2.37 7.73 -3.78
C GLY A 156 -3.18 6.43 -3.82
N ALA A 157 -4.46 6.55 -4.19
CA ALA A 157 -5.31 5.39 -4.43
C ALA A 157 -5.09 4.86 -5.85
N LYS A 158 -5.25 3.55 -6.05
CA LYS A 158 -5.10 2.90 -7.37
C LYS A 158 -5.96 3.61 -8.43
N SER A 159 -5.43 3.77 -9.64
CA SER A 159 -6.06 4.53 -10.74
C SER A 159 -7.41 3.99 -11.23
N ILE A 160 -7.76 2.76 -10.83
CA ILE A 160 -9.03 2.09 -11.16
C ILE A 160 -10.20 2.53 -10.27
N LEU A 161 -9.93 3.42 -9.31
CA LEU A 161 -10.86 3.84 -8.26
C LEU A 161 -11.43 5.24 -8.54
N ASP A 162 -12.55 5.53 -7.89
CA ASP A 162 -13.14 6.87 -7.86
C ASP A 162 -12.34 7.76 -6.90
N LEU A 163 -11.34 8.46 -7.44
CA LEU A 163 -10.45 9.31 -6.64
C LEU A 163 -11.21 10.45 -5.91
N PRO A 164 -12.13 11.19 -6.55
CA PRO A 164 -12.93 12.19 -5.84
C PRO A 164 -13.69 11.61 -4.65
N ALA A 165 -14.42 10.50 -4.85
CA ALA A 165 -15.17 9.87 -3.76
C ALA A 165 -14.25 9.31 -2.67
N THR A 166 -13.07 8.83 -3.04
CA THR A 166 -12.06 8.35 -2.08
C THR A 166 -11.56 9.48 -1.19
N VAL A 167 -11.27 10.66 -1.75
CA VAL A 167 -10.83 11.84 -0.99
C VAL A 167 -11.93 12.30 -0.03
N GLU A 168 -13.18 12.41 -0.49
CA GLU A 168 -14.33 12.79 0.35
C GLU A 168 -14.56 11.80 1.50
N LYS A 169 -14.40 10.49 1.23
CA LYS A 169 -14.52 9.47 2.26
C LYS A 169 -13.41 9.55 3.30
N LEU A 170 -12.17 9.79 2.88
CA LEU A 170 -11.03 9.97 3.79
C LEU A 170 -11.20 11.22 4.66
N GLU A 171 -11.68 12.32 4.08
CA GLU A 171 -12.06 13.52 4.82
C GLU A 171 -13.11 13.20 5.89
N THR A 172 -14.20 12.53 5.52
CA THR A 172 -15.27 12.14 6.45
C THR A 172 -14.74 11.29 7.61
N LEU A 173 -13.73 10.45 7.33
CA LEU A 173 -13.10 9.58 8.32
C LEU A 173 -12.00 10.28 9.14
N GLY A 174 -11.68 11.54 8.86
CA GLY A 174 -10.62 12.29 9.55
C GLY A 174 -9.20 11.82 9.21
N VAL A 175 -9.02 11.14 8.07
CA VAL A 175 -7.71 10.64 7.61
C VAL A 175 -7.07 11.69 6.69
N PRO A 176 -5.93 12.28 7.08
CA PRO A 176 -5.25 13.27 6.25
C PRO A 176 -4.50 12.60 5.08
N ILE A 177 -4.49 13.29 3.95
CA ILE A 177 -3.64 12.99 2.80
C ILE A 177 -2.62 14.13 2.68
N ILE A 178 -1.35 13.82 2.94
CA ILE A 178 -0.24 14.76 2.89
C ILE A 178 0.50 14.55 1.56
N GLY A 179 0.41 15.52 0.65
CA GLY A 179 1.17 15.46 -0.61
C GLY A 179 2.65 15.77 -0.39
N LEU A 180 3.54 14.84 -0.72
CA LEU A 180 4.99 15.07 -0.64
C LEU A 180 5.49 15.80 -1.88
N ALA A 181 5.99 17.02 -1.70
CA ALA A 181 6.47 17.91 -2.76
C ALA A 181 5.45 18.13 -3.90
N THR A 182 4.16 17.95 -3.63
CA THR A 182 3.06 18.11 -4.58
C THR A 182 1.85 18.76 -3.93
N LYS A 183 1.08 19.54 -4.70
CA LYS A 183 -0.21 20.13 -4.29
C LYS A 183 -1.41 19.37 -4.81
N GLN A 184 -1.19 18.34 -5.62
CA GLN A 184 -2.25 17.53 -6.21
C GLN A 184 -2.11 16.08 -5.78
N LEU A 185 -3.24 15.39 -5.67
CA LEU A 185 -3.28 13.96 -5.38
C LEU A 185 -2.64 13.21 -6.56
N PRO A 186 -1.57 12.42 -6.33
CA PRO A 186 -1.05 11.49 -7.32
C PRO A 186 -2.09 10.44 -7.68
N ALA A 187 -2.19 10.12 -8.98
CA ALA A 187 -3.19 9.20 -9.51
C ALA A 187 -2.58 7.81 -9.78
N PHE A 188 -1.81 7.29 -8.83
CA PHE A 188 -1.05 6.05 -8.96
C PHE A 188 0.02 6.12 -10.08
N PHE A 189 -0.34 5.82 -11.32
CA PHE A 189 0.56 5.88 -12.47
C PHE A 189 0.88 7.31 -12.96
N SER A 190 0.13 8.30 -12.50
CA SER A 190 0.27 9.69 -12.93
C SER A 190 0.65 10.59 -11.75
N GLN A 191 1.50 11.59 -12.03
CA GLN A 191 1.93 12.59 -11.04
C GLN A 191 0.76 13.34 -10.40
N GLU A 192 -0.27 13.61 -11.20
CA GLU A 192 -1.35 14.52 -10.85
C GLU A 192 -2.68 13.95 -11.38
N SER A 193 -3.72 14.04 -10.55
CA SER A 193 -5.11 13.64 -10.89
C SER A 193 -6.01 14.82 -11.24
N GLY A 194 -5.57 16.07 -11.03
CA GLY A 194 -6.43 17.26 -11.05
C GLY A 194 -7.08 17.58 -9.69
N LEU A 195 -6.96 16.71 -8.68
CA LEU A 195 -7.52 16.93 -7.36
C LEU A 195 -6.52 17.65 -6.46
N VAL A 196 -6.88 18.83 -5.97
CA VAL A 196 -6.03 19.66 -5.10
C VAL A 196 -6.07 19.12 -3.66
N LEU A 197 -4.89 18.86 -3.10
CA LEU A 197 -4.74 18.43 -1.72
C LEU A 197 -4.83 19.61 -0.76
N ARG A 198 -5.46 19.37 0.41
CA ARG A 198 -5.54 20.35 1.50
C ARG A 198 -4.26 20.44 2.33
N GLN A 199 -3.43 19.41 2.28
CA GLN A 199 -2.22 19.28 3.11
C GLN A 199 -1.05 18.82 2.24
N THR A 200 0.09 19.45 2.42
CA THR A 200 1.31 19.17 1.66
C THR A 200 2.51 19.32 2.57
N ALA A 201 3.55 18.53 2.31
CA ALA A 201 4.87 18.70 2.90
C ALA A 201 5.88 18.95 1.77
N VAL A 202 6.81 19.90 1.95
CA VAL A 202 7.83 20.21 0.95
C VAL A 202 8.89 19.12 0.84
N ASP A 203 9.12 18.39 1.93
CA ASP A 203 10.09 17.30 2.06
C ASP A 203 9.66 16.30 3.16
N VAL A 204 10.46 15.26 3.34
CA VAL A 204 10.20 14.18 4.30
C VAL A 204 10.33 14.68 5.75
N GLU A 205 11.23 15.62 6.02
CA GLU A 205 11.42 16.22 7.35
C GLU A 205 10.14 16.97 7.78
N GLN A 206 9.57 17.80 6.89
CA GLN A 206 8.31 18.48 7.17
C GLN A 206 7.15 17.49 7.30
N ALA A 207 7.11 16.42 6.50
CA ALA A 207 6.11 15.37 6.64
C ALA A 207 6.19 14.70 8.02
N ALA A 208 7.39 14.36 8.47
CA ALA A 208 7.62 13.79 9.80
C ALA A 208 7.12 14.72 10.91
N LYS A 209 7.42 16.02 10.84
CA LYS A 209 6.93 17.03 11.80
C LYS A 209 5.40 17.12 11.88
N ILE A 210 4.72 17.04 10.74
CA ILE A 210 3.25 17.01 10.70
C ILE A 210 2.74 15.74 11.42
N ILE A 211 3.32 14.58 11.11
CA ILE A 211 2.92 13.29 11.69
C ILE A 211 3.18 13.24 13.20
N THR A 212 4.35 13.69 13.68
CA THR A 212 4.67 13.72 15.11
C THR A 212 3.76 14.69 15.87
N THR A 213 3.47 15.86 15.30
CA THR A 213 2.50 16.82 15.88
C THR A 213 1.10 16.20 15.96
N ARG A 214 0.68 15.46 14.92
CA ARG A 214 -0.61 14.77 14.91
C ARG A 214 -0.70 13.74 16.03
N ARG A 215 0.37 12.97 16.26
CA ARG A 215 0.51 12.01 17.37
C ARG A 215 0.48 12.71 18.73
N SER A 216 1.16 13.85 18.90
CA SER A 216 1.16 14.60 20.18
C SER A 216 -0.21 15.18 20.53
N LEU A 217 -1.02 15.52 19.52
CA LEU A 217 -2.42 15.91 19.67
C LEU A 217 -3.36 14.73 19.95
N ARG A 218 -2.84 13.50 19.98
CA ARG A 218 -3.61 12.26 20.22
C ARG A 218 -4.75 12.06 19.23
N LEU A 219 -4.58 12.51 17.99
CA LEU A 219 -5.56 12.24 16.94
C LEU A 219 -5.50 10.74 16.58
N VAL A 220 -6.66 10.11 16.46
CA VAL A 220 -6.78 8.67 16.22
C VAL A 220 -6.61 8.37 14.73
N GLY A 221 -6.10 7.17 14.42
CA GLY A 221 -5.88 6.70 13.06
C GLY A 221 -4.52 7.07 12.51
N GLY A 222 -4.25 6.63 11.29
CA GLY A 222 -3.05 6.90 10.53
C GLY A 222 -3.24 8.03 9.53
N GLU A 223 -2.26 8.16 8.65
CA GLU A 223 -2.17 9.20 7.64
C GLU A 223 -1.66 8.61 6.33
N ILE A 224 -1.99 9.26 5.21
CA ILE A 224 -1.40 8.94 3.91
C ILE A 224 -0.32 9.97 3.61
N LEU A 225 0.91 9.52 3.36
CA LEU A 225 1.92 10.33 2.68
C LEU A 225 1.87 9.99 1.19
N ALA A 226 1.27 10.89 0.41
CA ALA A 226 1.05 10.72 -1.02
C ALA A 226 2.29 11.15 -1.81
N VAL A 227 2.97 10.19 -2.41
CA VAL A 227 4.23 10.35 -3.13
C VAL A 227 3.97 10.15 -4.64
N PRO A 228 4.18 11.18 -5.48
CA PRO A 228 4.07 11.01 -6.91
C PRO A 228 5.02 9.92 -7.44
N VAL A 229 4.55 9.12 -8.41
CA VAL A 229 5.41 8.23 -9.21
C VAL A 229 6.65 8.98 -9.73
N PRO A 230 7.83 8.38 -9.97
CA PRO A 230 8.94 9.09 -10.60
C PRO A 230 8.59 9.68 -11.98
N ARG A 231 9.06 10.89 -12.30
CA ARG A 231 8.70 11.60 -13.55
C ARG A 231 9.03 10.82 -14.82
N ASN A 232 10.14 10.09 -14.83
CA ASN A 232 10.58 9.25 -15.94
C ASN A 232 9.71 8.01 -16.16
N ALA A 233 8.90 7.62 -15.18
CA ALA A 233 8.00 6.48 -15.24
C ALA A 233 6.51 6.91 -15.24
N ALA A 234 6.23 8.21 -15.17
CA ALA A 234 4.87 8.74 -15.08
C ALA A 234 4.12 8.61 -16.40
N LEU A 235 2.86 8.23 -16.33
CA LEU A 235 1.96 8.13 -17.48
C LEU A 235 0.98 9.31 -17.51
N PRO A 236 0.59 9.81 -18.70
CA PRO A 236 -0.42 10.84 -18.80
C PRO A 236 -1.75 10.39 -18.17
N TRP A 237 -2.33 11.21 -17.32
CA TRP A 237 -3.55 10.85 -16.59
C TRP A 237 -4.72 10.56 -17.54
N THR A 238 -4.86 11.32 -18.63
CA THR A 238 -5.88 11.11 -19.65
C THR A 238 -5.78 9.72 -20.30
N SER A 239 -4.57 9.27 -20.65
CA SER A 239 -4.35 7.94 -21.22
C SER A 239 -4.71 6.83 -20.23
N VAL A 240 -4.34 7.00 -18.95
CA VAL A 240 -4.70 6.04 -17.90
C VAL A 240 -6.23 5.96 -17.75
N GLN A 241 -6.92 7.08 -17.73
CA GLN A 241 -8.38 7.12 -17.63
C GLN A 241 -9.07 6.44 -18.82
N GLU A 242 -8.57 6.64 -20.04
CA GLU A 242 -9.07 5.97 -21.24
C GLU A 242 -8.93 4.44 -21.13
N TRP A 243 -7.76 3.95 -20.69
CA TRP A 243 -7.53 2.52 -20.50
C TRP A 243 -8.40 1.94 -19.38
N VAL A 244 -8.55 2.65 -18.26
CA VAL A 244 -9.42 2.24 -17.14
C VAL A 244 -10.88 2.14 -17.58
N SER A 245 -11.36 3.13 -18.33
CA SER A 245 -12.72 3.15 -18.88
C SER A 245 -12.96 1.96 -19.80
N LYS A 246 -12.02 1.70 -20.72
CA LYS A 246 -12.09 0.55 -21.64
C LYS A 246 -12.06 -0.78 -20.89
N ALA A 247 -11.12 -0.97 -19.96
CA ALA A 247 -11.00 -2.19 -19.16
C ALA A 247 -12.24 -2.44 -18.29
N SER A 248 -12.82 -1.39 -17.70
CA SER A 248 -14.04 -1.48 -16.90
C SER A 248 -15.26 -1.86 -17.74
N ALA A 249 -15.39 -1.30 -18.95
CA ALA A 249 -16.43 -1.68 -19.89
C ALA A 249 -16.30 -3.15 -20.33
N GLU A 250 -15.09 -3.63 -20.56
CA GLU A 250 -14.82 -5.04 -20.87
C GLU A 250 -15.16 -5.97 -19.68
N ALA A 251 -14.83 -5.57 -18.45
CA ALA A 251 -15.18 -6.33 -17.24
C ALA A 251 -16.70 -6.46 -17.06
N ASN A 252 -17.43 -5.36 -17.27
CA ASN A 252 -18.89 -5.31 -17.19
C ASN A 252 -19.54 -6.20 -18.25
N LYS A 253 -19.05 -6.18 -19.50
CA LYS A 253 -19.53 -7.07 -20.57
C LYS A 253 -19.34 -8.55 -20.22
N LYS A 254 -18.29 -8.87 -19.48
CA LYS A 254 -18.00 -10.22 -18.97
C LYS A 254 -18.74 -10.54 -17.66
N GLN A 255 -19.52 -9.60 -17.11
CA GLN A 255 -20.24 -9.74 -15.83
C GLN A 255 -19.32 -10.16 -14.67
N LEU A 256 -18.06 -9.69 -14.69
CA LEU A 256 -17.12 -9.94 -13.60
C LEU A 256 -17.57 -9.18 -12.35
N THR A 257 -17.52 -9.83 -11.19
CA THR A 257 -17.94 -9.24 -9.91
C THR A 257 -16.95 -9.59 -8.80
N GLY A 258 -16.98 -8.81 -7.71
CA GLY A 258 -16.19 -9.04 -6.51
C GLY A 258 -14.67 -9.05 -6.76
N SER A 259 -13.99 -10.02 -6.13
CA SER A 259 -12.52 -10.12 -6.15
C SER A 259 -11.90 -10.35 -7.53
N LEU A 260 -12.70 -10.73 -8.54
CA LEU A 260 -12.25 -10.98 -9.91
C LEU A 260 -12.05 -9.69 -10.74
N VAL A 261 -12.71 -8.58 -10.35
CA VAL A 261 -12.71 -7.35 -11.15
C VAL A 261 -11.34 -6.68 -11.16
N THR A 262 -10.72 -6.51 -9.99
CA THR A 262 -9.43 -5.79 -9.88
C THR A 262 -8.30 -6.48 -10.64
N PRO A 263 -8.05 -7.80 -10.47
CA PRO A 263 -7.00 -8.49 -11.23
C PRO A 263 -7.21 -8.40 -12.74
N PHE A 264 -8.47 -8.53 -13.21
CA PHE A 264 -8.81 -8.40 -14.62
C PHE A 264 -8.48 -7.00 -15.16
N ILE A 265 -8.89 -5.94 -14.45
CA ILE A 265 -8.62 -4.55 -14.88
C ILE A 265 -7.11 -4.29 -14.92
N LEU A 266 -6.35 -4.70 -13.90
CA LEU A 266 -4.90 -4.50 -13.88
C LEU A 266 -4.19 -5.23 -15.03
N GLN A 267 -4.58 -6.48 -15.32
CA GLN A 267 -4.08 -7.20 -16.48
C GLN A 267 -4.43 -6.45 -17.77
N ARG A 268 -5.66 -5.94 -17.89
CA ARG A 268 -6.09 -5.28 -19.10
C ARG A 268 -5.40 -3.93 -19.32
N LEU A 269 -5.14 -3.18 -18.25
CA LEU A 269 -4.34 -1.95 -18.32
C LEU A 269 -2.92 -2.23 -18.82
N ARG A 270 -2.29 -3.30 -18.33
CA ARG A 270 -0.98 -3.75 -18.81
C ARG A 270 -0.99 -4.00 -20.32
N GLU A 271 -1.97 -4.76 -20.82
CA GLU A 271 -2.09 -5.05 -22.26
C GLU A 271 -2.38 -3.79 -23.09
N LEU A 272 -3.25 -2.89 -22.62
CA LEU A 272 -3.62 -1.65 -23.32
C LEU A 272 -2.48 -0.62 -23.37
N SER A 273 -1.57 -0.69 -22.40
CA SER A 273 -0.46 0.24 -22.24
C SER A 273 0.88 -0.30 -22.74
N ASP A 274 0.91 -1.49 -23.34
CA ASP A 274 2.16 -2.16 -23.77
C ASP A 274 3.20 -2.21 -22.64
N ASP A 275 2.78 -2.75 -21.49
CA ASP A 275 3.58 -2.88 -20.26
C ASP A 275 4.01 -1.57 -19.58
N GLN A 276 3.66 -0.39 -20.11
CA GLN A 276 3.99 0.90 -19.48
C GLN A 276 3.43 1.03 -18.06
N THR A 277 2.21 0.54 -17.80
CA THR A 277 1.63 0.54 -16.45
C THR A 277 2.37 -0.38 -15.48
N LEU A 278 2.94 -1.50 -15.94
CA LEU A 278 3.76 -2.37 -15.11
C LEU A 278 5.07 -1.66 -14.73
N ASN A 279 5.73 -1.03 -15.70
CA ASN A 279 6.96 -0.27 -15.46
C ASN A 279 6.73 0.90 -14.49
N ALA A 280 5.64 1.64 -14.66
CA ALA A 280 5.23 2.69 -13.74
C ALA A 280 4.96 2.14 -12.32
N ASN A 281 4.29 0.98 -12.22
CA ASN A 281 4.00 0.34 -10.93
C ASN A 281 5.30 -0.05 -10.19
N ILE A 282 6.27 -0.63 -10.91
CA ILE A 282 7.55 -1.02 -10.32
C ILE A 282 8.28 0.22 -9.79
N ALA A 283 8.38 1.26 -10.61
CA ALA A 283 9.07 2.50 -10.25
C ALA A 283 8.42 3.22 -9.06
N LEU A 284 7.08 3.26 -9.00
CA LEU A 284 6.41 3.88 -7.85
C LEU A 284 6.56 3.04 -6.58
N ILE A 285 6.56 1.70 -6.65
CA ILE A 285 6.74 0.84 -5.47
C ILE A 285 8.12 1.04 -4.86
N GLU A 286 9.16 1.05 -5.69
CA GLU A 286 10.54 1.32 -5.27
C GLU A 286 10.68 2.71 -4.65
N ASN A 287 10.12 3.73 -5.31
CA ASN A 287 10.17 5.11 -4.82
C ASN A 287 9.44 5.27 -3.47
N ASN A 288 8.25 4.67 -3.33
CA ASN A 288 7.48 4.72 -2.09
C ASN A 288 8.21 4.02 -0.95
N ALA A 289 8.85 2.88 -1.23
CA ALA A 289 9.66 2.13 -0.26
C ALA A 289 10.87 2.95 0.21
N SER A 290 11.59 3.61 -0.71
CA SER A 290 12.69 4.51 -0.36
C SER A 290 12.24 5.70 0.49
N ILE A 291 11.16 6.38 0.10
CA ILE A 291 10.61 7.52 0.87
C ILE A 291 10.13 7.09 2.25
N ALA A 292 9.50 5.91 2.35
CA ALA A 292 9.08 5.36 3.64
C ALA A 292 10.26 5.08 4.57
N GLY A 293 11.39 4.59 4.04
CA GLY A 293 12.60 4.39 4.81
C GLY A 293 13.17 5.69 5.38
N HIS A 294 13.26 6.74 4.56
CA HIS A 294 13.63 8.09 5.03
C HIS A 294 12.64 8.64 6.07
N LEU A 295 11.34 8.46 5.85
CA LEU A 295 10.32 8.89 6.81
C LEU A 295 10.46 8.17 8.16
N ALA A 296 10.72 6.87 8.16
CA ALA A 296 10.89 6.09 9.39
C ALA A 296 12.09 6.59 10.21
N ILE A 297 13.18 6.97 9.55
CA ILE A 297 14.35 7.59 10.19
C ILE A 297 13.98 8.93 10.81
N GLU A 298 13.36 9.82 10.05
CA GLU A 298 12.95 11.14 10.53
C GLU A 298 11.99 11.05 11.73
N LEU A 299 11.05 10.09 11.71
CA LEU A 299 10.13 9.90 12.82
C LEU A 299 10.81 9.46 14.12
N ILE A 300 11.95 8.75 14.04
CA ILE A 300 12.74 8.38 15.23
C ILE A 300 13.55 9.56 15.75
N LEU A 301 14.11 10.38 14.84
CA LEU A 301 14.86 11.59 15.22
C LEU A 301 13.98 12.65 15.90
N ASN A 302 12.68 12.64 15.62
CA ASN A 302 11.68 13.60 16.14
C ASN A 302 10.84 13.05 17.31
N THR A 303 11.18 11.88 17.87
CA THR A 303 10.60 11.32 19.12
C THR A 303 11.48 11.58 20.32
#